data_AF-A0A432S474-F1
#
_entry.id   AF-A0A432S474-F1
#
_cell.length_a   1.000
_cell.length_b   1.000
_cell.length_c   1.000
_cell.angle_alpha   90.00
_cell.angle_beta   90.00
_cell.angle_gamma   90.00
#
_symmetry.space_group_name_H-M   'P 1'
#
loop_
_entity.id
_entity.type
_entity.pdbx_description
1 polymer ?
#
loop_
_entity_poly.entity_id
_entity_poly.type
_entity_poly.pdbx_seq_one_letter_code
_entity_poly.pdbx_strand_id
1 'polypeptide(L)'
;MEFREYLVEIEKNIKKLTGFNIFLSSKDIFLIKSWYDKNIPLDYVLKVIYNQIKNTPKAKRKFFSLKKVNLDLSRLDKKRIVSKHKDKSIPDEVKDIIDILKKYGIEFDISKIDDKERLKALAEKKLISYLWKRLSTVERERITKEALLELKQNYNINLIDMEKVLKKIIAKKIKKHYGLNI
;
A
#
# COMPACT_ATOMS: atom_id res chain seq x y z
N MET A 1 8.63 19.97 20.31
CA MET A 1 9.82 19.16 20.64
C MET A 1 11.03 19.91 20.16
N GLU A 2 11.93 20.24 21.09
CA GLU A 2 13.19 20.90 20.76
C GLU A 2 14.19 19.92 20.13
N PHE A 3 15.17 20.44 19.37
CA PHE A 3 16.21 19.62 18.76
C PHE A 3 16.95 18.75 19.79
N ARG A 4 17.20 19.28 20.98
CA ARG A 4 17.90 18.56 22.05
C ARG A 4 17.10 17.35 22.53
N GLU A 5 15.78 17.48 22.67
CA GLU A 5 14.89 16.38 23.03
C GLU A 5 14.88 15.32 21.92
N TYR A 6 14.81 15.76 20.66
CA TYR A 6 14.83 14.90 19.48
C TYR A 6 16.11 14.06 19.39
N LEU A 7 17.26 14.69 19.63
CA LEU A 7 18.57 14.03 19.66
C LEU A 7 18.65 12.98 20.79
N VAL A 8 18.27 13.36 22.01
CA VAL A 8 18.33 12.48 23.19
C VAL A 8 17.45 11.25 23.01
N GLU A 9 16.27 11.38 22.42
CA GLU A 9 15.40 10.23 22.16
C GLU A 9 16.00 9.26 21.12
N ILE A 10 16.66 9.78 20.08
CA ILE A 10 17.39 8.95 19.12
C ILE A 10 18.54 8.20 19.80
N GLU A 11 19.32 8.88 20.66
CA GLU A 11 20.42 8.25 21.42
C GLU A 11 19.91 7.12 22.33
N LYS A 12 18.87 7.40 23.12
CA LYS A 12 18.23 6.40 23.99
C LYS A 12 17.75 5.19 23.19
N ASN A 13 17.12 5.42 22.03
CA ASN A 13 16.62 4.35 21.19
C ASN A 13 17.75 3.48 20.62
N ILE A 14 18.82 4.09 20.08
CA ILE A 14 19.98 3.36 19.56
C ILE A 14 20.61 2.52 20.66
N LYS A 15 20.80 3.08 21.87
CA LYS A 15 21.32 2.34 23.02
C LYS A 15 20.43 1.16 23.38
N LYS A 16 19.11 1.37 23.46
CA LYS A 16 18.12 0.33 23.76
C LYS A 16 18.15 -0.82 22.73
N LEU A 17 18.25 -0.51 21.44
CA LEU A 17 18.18 -1.51 20.37
C LEU A 17 19.50 -2.26 20.13
N THR A 18 20.62 -1.58 20.31
CA THR A 18 21.94 -2.18 20.09
C THR A 18 22.49 -2.86 21.34
N GLY A 19 22.11 -2.41 22.53
CA GLY A 19 22.69 -2.83 23.80
C GLY A 19 24.07 -2.24 24.09
N PHE A 20 24.54 -1.32 23.25
CA PHE A 20 25.86 -0.68 23.37
C PHE A 20 25.70 0.82 23.64
N ASN A 21 26.62 1.39 24.42
CA ASN A 21 26.78 2.83 24.55
C ASN A 21 27.51 3.36 23.30
N ILE A 22 26.76 3.58 22.22
CA ILE A 22 27.30 4.15 20.98
C ILE A 22 27.31 5.67 21.13
N PHE A 23 28.50 6.27 21.10
CA PHE A 23 28.63 7.72 21.03
C PHE A 23 28.35 8.18 19.59
N LEU A 24 27.42 9.13 19.44
CA LEU A 24 27.15 9.73 18.14
C LEU A 24 28.32 10.62 17.74
N SER A 25 28.88 10.37 16.56
CA SER A 25 29.92 11.24 16.01
C SER A 25 29.34 12.59 15.60
N SER A 26 30.18 13.61 15.42
CA SER A 26 29.75 14.92 14.89
C SER A 26 29.02 14.79 13.55
N LYS A 27 29.39 13.78 12.73
CA LYS A 27 28.71 13.47 11.47
C LYS A 27 27.30 12.92 11.70
N ASP A 28 27.11 12.05 12.69
CA ASP A 28 25.80 11.51 13.04
C ASP A 28 24.88 12.62 13.60
N ILE A 29 25.41 13.51 14.45
CA ILE A 29 24.68 14.68 14.96
C ILE A 29 24.25 15.61 13.82
N PHE A 30 25.13 15.86 12.84
CA PHE A 30 24.80 16.65 11.65
C PHE A 30 23.66 16.02 10.83
N LEU A 31 23.65 14.69 10.68
CA LEU A 31 22.56 13.98 10.01
C LEU A 31 21.24 14.13 10.77
N ILE A 32 21.26 13.96 12.10
CA ILE A 32 20.06 14.13 12.95
C ILE A 32 19.53 15.57 12.85
N LYS A 33 20.42 16.56 12.87
CA LYS A 33 20.05 17.97 12.67
C LYS A 33 19.40 18.18 11.31
N SER A 34 19.96 17.61 10.24
CA SER A 34 19.35 17.66 8.92
C SER A 34 17.94 17.05 8.87
N TRP A 35 17.67 15.99 9.65
CA TRP A 35 16.34 15.38 9.74
C TRP A 35 15.36 16.26 10.52
N TYR A 36 15.83 16.86 11.61
CA TYR A 36 15.07 17.79 12.42
C TYR A 36 14.67 19.03 11.61
N ASP A 37 15.63 19.66 10.91
CA ASP A 37 15.39 20.84 10.07
C ASP A 37 14.42 20.54 8.91
N LYS A 38 14.34 19.27 8.48
CA LYS A 38 13.37 18.79 7.48
C LYS A 38 12.01 18.40 8.06
N ASN A 39 11.79 18.60 9.35
CA ASN A 39 10.58 18.21 10.08
C ASN A 39 10.21 16.72 9.88
N ILE A 40 11.20 15.83 9.86
CA ILE A 40 10.93 14.39 9.81
C ILE A 40 10.40 13.95 11.18
N PRO A 41 9.25 13.26 11.27
CA PRO A 41 8.71 12.82 12.55
C PRO A 41 9.65 11.86 13.30
N LEU A 42 9.80 12.05 14.61
CA LEU A 42 10.69 11.24 15.45
C LEU A 42 10.37 9.75 15.34
N ASP A 43 9.11 9.37 15.55
CA ASP A 43 8.63 7.97 15.46
C ASP A 43 9.04 7.30 14.14
N TYR A 44 9.08 8.09 13.07
CA TYR A 44 9.47 7.60 11.76
C TYR A 44 10.97 7.32 11.69
N VAL A 45 11.81 8.24 12.18
CA VAL A 45 13.25 8.03 12.27
C VAL A 45 13.55 6.80 13.15
N LEU A 46 12.90 6.70 14.30
CA LEU A 46 13.05 5.56 15.21
C LEU A 46 12.68 4.22 14.54
N LYS A 47 11.63 4.20 13.72
CA LYS A 47 11.23 3.02 12.94
C LYS A 47 12.27 2.60 11.90
N VAL A 48 12.89 3.56 11.21
CA VAL A 48 13.96 3.27 10.23
C VAL A 48 15.20 2.73 10.95
N ILE A 49 15.59 3.34 12.07
CA ILE A 49 16.69 2.85 12.92
C ILE A 49 16.42 1.41 13.37
N TYR A 50 15.20 1.13 13.85
CA TYR A 50 14.80 -0.23 14.24
C TYR A 50 14.97 -1.25 13.12
N ASN A 51 14.47 -0.95 11.93
CA ASN A 51 14.58 -1.87 10.80
C ASN A 51 16.04 -2.15 10.42
N GLN A 52 16.89 -1.12 10.43
CA GLN A 52 18.32 -1.30 10.14
C GLN A 52 19.01 -2.16 11.20
N ILE A 53 18.75 -1.93 12.49
CA ILE A 53 19.36 -2.71 13.58
C ILE A 53 18.84 -4.15 13.61
N LYS A 54 17.54 -4.36 13.38
CA LYS A 54 16.91 -5.69 13.31
C LYS A 54 17.60 -6.57 12.26
N ASN A 55 17.89 -6.00 11.09
CA ASN A 55 18.54 -6.69 9.98
C ASN A 55 20.07 -6.80 10.15
N THR A 56 20.64 -6.22 11.20
CA THR A 56 22.09 -6.25 11.47
C THR A 56 22.41 -7.36 12.50
N PRO A 57 23.36 -8.27 12.21
CA PRO A 57 23.81 -9.28 13.16
C PRO A 57 24.29 -8.67 14.49
N LYS A 58 23.97 -9.30 15.63
CA LYS A 58 24.26 -8.75 16.98
C LYS A 58 25.71 -8.29 17.15
N ALA A 59 26.68 -9.10 16.70
CA ALA A 59 28.11 -8.78 16.80
C ALA A 59 28.54 -7.52 16.03
N LYS A 60 27.78 -7.10 15.00
CA LYS A 60 28.08 -5.92 14.17
C LYS A 60 27.35 -4.65 14.63
N ARG A 61 26.40 -4.75 15.57
CA ARG A 61 25.58 -3.61 16.03
C ARG A 61 26.39 -2.52 16.74
N LYS A 62 27.53 -2.85 17.35
CA LYS A 62 28.46 -1.88 17.94
C LYS A 62 29.07 -0.89 16.94
N PHE A 63 29.06 -1.23 15.65
CA PHE A 63 29.54 -0.39 14.54
C PHE A 63 28.40 0.29 13.78
N PHE A 64 27.21 0.34 14.36
CA PHE A 64 26.05 0.97 13.75
C PHE A 64 26.33 2.46 13.51
N SER A 65 26.00 2.95 12.32
CA SER A 65 26.14 4.36 11.93
C SER A 65 24.87 4.84 11.26
N LEU A 66 24.55 6.12 11.46
CA LEU A 66 23.36 6.76 10.88
C LEU A 66 23.48 7.02 9.38
N LYS A 67 24.62 6.73 8.74
CA LYS A 67 24.79 6.92 7.29
C LYS A 67 23.78 6.12 6.46
N LYS A 68 23.53 4.85 6.83
CA LYS A 68 22.53 4.01 6.14
C LYS A 68 21.10 4.46 6.44
N VAL A 69 20.84 4.87 7.68
CA VAL A 69 19.56 5.45 8.09
C VAL A 69 19.26 6.70 7.28
N ASN A 70 20.24 7.58 7.09
CA ASN A 70 20.12 8.77 6.27
C ASN A 70 19.80 8.44 4.81
N LEU A 71 20.45 7.42 4.23
CA LEU A 71 20.17 6.98 2.87
C LEU A 71 18.72 6.48 2.71
N ASP A 72 18.22 5.72 3.68
CA ASP A 72 16.83 5.26 3.66
C ASP A 72 15.85 6.42 3.82
N LEU A 73 16.16 7.37 4.72
CA LEU A 73 15.39 8.59 4.91
C LEU A 73 15.45 9.51 3.67
N SER A 74 16.57 9.57 2.95
CA SER A 74 16.74 10.43 1.76
C SER A 74 16.15 9.83 0.48
N ARG A 75 16.12 8.49 0.36
CA ARG A 75 15.46 7.78 -0.75
C ARG A 75 13.94 7.86 -0.65
N LEU A 76 13.42 8.29 0.50
CA LEU A 76 12.02 8.62 0.68
C LEU A 76 11.83 10.07 0.24
N ASP A 77 11.64 10.23 -1.06
CA ASP A 77 11.26 11.48 -1.71
C ASP A 77 10.17 12.23 -0.93
N LYS A 78 10.32 13.56 -0.92
CA LYS A 78 9.49 14.61 -0.28
C LYS A 78 7.96 14.46 -0.44
N LYS A 79 7.47 13.54 -1.27
CA LYS A 79 6.05 13.21 -1.46
C LYS A 79 5.45 12.32 -0.36
N ARG A 80 6.24 11.55 0.40
CA ARG A 80 5.71 10.58 1.41
C ARG A 80 5.58 11.10 2.84
N ILE A 81 6.26 12.18 3.20
CA ILE A 81 6.23 12.72 4.57
C ILE A 81 4.93 13.51 4.81
N VAL A 82 4.40 14.19 3.77
CA VAL A 82 3.11 14.89 3.85
C VAL A 82 1.91 13.94 3.68
N SER A 83 2.08 12.77 3.05
CA SER A 83 0.96 11.88 2.70
C SER A 83 0.60 10.82 3.75
N LYS A 84 1.39 10.64 4.81
CA LYS A 84 1.08 9.67 5.88
C LYS A 84 0.22 10.23 7.02
N HIS A 85 0.00 11.55 7.06
CA HIS A 85 -0.89 12.21 8.02
C HIS A 85 -2.12 12.86 7.38
N LYS A 86 -2.31 12.70 6.07
CA LYS A 86 -3.63 12.90 5.50
C LYS A 86 -4.34 11.57 5.58
N ASP A 87 -5.31 11.46 6.48
CA ASP A 87 -6.46 10.61 6.24
C ASP A 87 -6.94 10.96 4.82
N LYS A 88 -6.52 10.16 3.84
CA LYS A 88 -7.13 10.23 2.52
C LYS A 88 -8.54 9.74 2.76
N SER A 89 -9.45 10.69 2.94
CA SER A 89 -10.88 10.42 2.91
C SER A 89 -11.13 9.57 1.67
N ILE A 90 -11.57 8.33 1.89
CA ILE A 90 -11.99 7.46 0.79
C ILE A 90 -13.08 8.25 0.06
N PRO A 91 -12.95 8.50 -1.26
CA PRO A 91 -14.01 9.15 -2.01
C PRO A 91 -15.33 8.39 -1.77
N ASP A 92 -16.41 9.09 -1.44
CA ASP A 92 -17.67 8.44 -1.06
C ASP A 92 -18.16 7.45 -2.14
N GLU A 93 -17.88 7.73 -3.42
CA GLU A 93 -18.17 6.90 -4.59
C GLU A 93 -17.46 5.54 -4.61
N VAL A 94 -16.34 5.39 -3.89
CA VAL A 94 -15.52 4.16 -3.84
C VAL A 94 -15.67 3.45 -2.49
N LYS A 95 -16.30 4.12 -1.52
CA LYS A 95 -16.49 3.64 -0.15
C LYS A 95 -17.28 2.34 -0.12
N ASP A 96 -18.35 2.25 -0.90
CA ASP A 96 -19.19 1.05 -0.99
C ASP A 96 -18.41 -0.18 -1.44
N ILE A 97 -17.59 -0.06 -2.50
CA ILE A 97 -16.75 -1.17 -2.99
C ILE A 97 -15.72 -1.57 -1.94
N ILE A 98 -15.08 -0.58 -1.31
CA ILE A 98 -14.05 -0.81 -0.31
C ILE A 98 -14.63 -1.50 0.92
N ASP A 99 -15.82 -1.11 1.35
CA ASP A 99 -16.51 -1.72 2.48
C ASP A 99 -16.95 -3.15 2.16
N ILE A 100 -17.38 -3.41 0.92
CA ILE A 100 -17.63 -4.77 0.44
C ILE A 100 -16.34 -5.60 0.44
N LEU A 101 -15.22 -5.07 -0.08
CA LEU A 101 -13.93 -5.75 -0.05
C LEU A 101 -13.49 -6.09 1.38
N LYS A 102 -13.67 -5.17 2.33
CA LYS A 102 -13.41 -5.40 3.76
C LYS A 102 -14.30 -6.48 4.35
N LYS A 103 -15.61 -6.48 4.06
CA LYS A 103 -16.54 -7.54 4.50
C LYS A 103 -16.09 -8.92 4.05
N TYR A 104 -15.52 -9.03 2.85
CA TYR A 104 -14.95 -10.27 2.32
C TYR A 104 -13.52 -10.59 2.79
N GLY A 105 -12.93 -9.77 3.66
CA GLY A 105 -11.58 -9.93 4.18
C GLY A 105 -10.48 -9.69 3.13
N ILE A 106 -10.77 -8.91 2.08
CA ILE A 106 -9.83 -8.66 0.99
C ILE A 106 -9.03 -7.40 1.29
N GLU A 107 -7.74 -7.56 1.56
CA GLU A 107 -6.83 -6.43 1.73
C GLU A 107 -6.73 -5.60 0.44
N PHE A 108 -7.00 -4.30 0.50
CA PHE A 108 -6.86 -3.39 -0.64
C PHE A 108 -6.16 -2.11 -0.22
N ASP A 109 -5.00 -1.85 -0.82
CA ASP A 109 -4.16 -0.71 -0.47
C ASP A 109 -4.56 0.52 -1.28
N ILE A 110 -5.36 1.38 -0.66
CA ILE A 110 -5.89 2.62 -1.23
C ILE A 110 -4.81 3.72 -1.26
N SER A 111 -3.75 3.59 -0.44
CA SER A 111 -2.76 4.66 -0.24
C SER A 111 -1.90 4.94 -1.46
N LYS A 112 -1.79 3.97 -2.38
CA LYS A 112 -0.91 3.99 -3.55
C LYS A 112 -1.53 4.59 -4.82
N ILE A 113 -2.82 4.93 -4.79
CA ILE A 113 -3.55 5.38 -5.98
C ILE A 113 -4.13 6.77 -5.69
N ASP A 114 -3.73 7.75 -6.49
CA ASP A 114 -4.19 9.14 -6.39
C ASP A 114 -5.41 9.44 -7.28
N ASP A 115 -5.63 8.60 -8.30
CA ASP A 115 -6.71 8.73 -9.28
C ASP A 115 -7.97 7.96 -8.84
N LYS A 116 -9.10 8.65 -8.73
CA LYS A 116 -10.38 8.11 -8.27
C LYS A 116 -10.95 7.05 -9.20
N GLU A 117 -10.96 7.29 -10.52
CA GLU A 117 -11.49 6.33 -11.49
C GLU A 117 -10.64 5.07 -11.52
N ARG A 118 -9.32 5.25 -11.48
CA ARG A 118 -8.37 4.14 -11.44
C ARG A 118 -8.51 3.33 -10.14
N LEU A 119 -8.74 3.99 -9.01
CA LEU A 119 -9.01 3.33 -7.73
C LEU A 119 -10.29 2.50 -7.80
N LYS A 120 -11.39 3.07 -8.30
CA LYS A 120 -12.67 2.38 -8.49
C LYS A 120 -12.50 1.14 -9.37
N ALA A 121 -11.89 1.29 -10.55
CA ALA A 121 -11.67 0.20 -11.48
C ALA A 121 -10.81 -0.94 -10.90
N LEU A 122 -9.77 -0.61 -10.12
CA LEU A 122 -8.91 -1.60 -9.48
C LEU A 122 -9.62 -2.33 -8.34
N ALA A 123 -10.39 -1.61 -7.52
CA ALA A 123 -11.19 -2.17 -6.45
C ALA A 123 -12.24 -3.15 -7.01
N GLU A 124 -12.97 -2.73 -8.05
CA GLU A 124 -13.94 -3.57 -8.75
C GLU A 124 -13.30 -4.82 -9.35
N LYS A 125 -12.19 -4.67 -10.05
CA LYS A 125 -11.48 -5.80 -10.67
C LYS A 125 -11.09 -6.84 -9.61
N LYS A 126 -10.62 -6.38 -8.45
CA LYS A 126 -10.22 -7.26 -7.34
C LYS A 126 -11.43 -7.98 -6.74
N LEU A 127 -12.53 -7.27 -6.53
CA LEU A 127 -13.79 -7.84 -6.05
C LEU A 127 -14.32 -8.91 -7.02
N ILE A 128 -14.43 -8.58 -8.30
CA ILE A 128 -14.92 -9.49 -9.34
C ILE A 128 -14.04 -10.75 -9.42
N SER A 129 -12.71 -10.59 -9.37
CA SER A 129 -11.78 -11.73 -9.40
C SER A 129 -11.97 -12.65 -8.19
N TYR A 130 -12.22 -12.09 -7.01
CA TYR A 130 -12.49 -12.85 -5.80
C TYR A 130 -13.82 -13.62 -5.89
N LEU A 131 -14.89 -12.95 -6.31
CA LEU A 131 -16.22 -13.56 -6.48
C LEU A 131 -16.18 -14.67 -7.51
N TRP A 132 -15.49 -14.45 -8.64
CA TRP A 132 -15.29 -15.47 -9.67
C TRP A 132 -14.66 -16.74 -9.10
N LYS A 133 -13.62 -16.60 -8.27
CA LYS A 133 -12.93 -17.74 -7.63
C LYS A 133 -13.80 -18.52 -6.63
N ARG A 134 -14.86 -17.91 -6.10
CA ARG A 134 -15.79 -18.56 -5.16
C ARG A 134 -17.03 -19.16 -5.82
N LEU A 135 -17.34 -18.81 -7.06
CA LEU A 135 -18.41 -19.47 -7.81
C LEU A 135 -18.09 -20.95 -8.03
N SER A 136 -19.13 -21.78 -7.96
CA SER A 136 -19.06 -23.19 -8.33
C SER A 136 -18.75 -23.36 -9.82
N THR A 137 -18.27 -24.54 -10.21
CA THR A 137 -18.01 -24.88 -11.63
C THR A 137 -19.27 -24.73 -12.48
N VAL A 138 -20.41 -25.23 -11.99
CA VAL A 138 -21.71 -25.13 -12.66
C VAL A 138 -22.11 -23.67 -12.92
N GLU A 139 -21.92 -22.79 -11.93
CA GLU A 139 -22.27 -21.37 -12.08
C GLU A 139 -21.33 -20.63 -13.02
N ARG A 140 -20.02 -20.93 -12.97
CA ARG A 140 -19.05 -20.34 -13.90
C ARG A 140 -19.38 -20.72 -15.33
N GLU A 141 -19.71 -21.98 -15.59
CA GLU A 141 -20.09 -22.45 -16.92
C GLU A 141 -21.37 -21.78 -17.40
N ARG A 142 -22.40 -21.68 -16.54
CA ARG A 142 -23.64 -20.97 -16.87
C ARG A 142 -23.37 -19.52 -17.26
N ILE A 143 -22.65 -18.77 -16.42
CA ILE A 143 -22.32 -17.35 -16.68
C ILE A 143 -21.51 -17.20 -17.97
N THR A 144 -20.57 -18.11 -18.22
CA THR A 144 -19.74 -18.10 -19.44
C THR A 144 -20.57 -18.36 -20.68
N LYS A 145 -21.46 -19.36 -20.65
CA LYS A 145 -22.36 -19.68 -21.78
C LYS A 145 -23.29 -18.51 -22.09
N GLU A 146 -23.90 -17.90 -21.08
CA GLU A 146 -24.73 -16.72 -21.27
C GLU A 146 -23.94 -15.53 -21.82
N ALA A 147 -22.71 -15.31 -21.34
CA ALA A 147 -21.86 -14.22 -21.81
C ALA A 147 -21.43 -14.42 -23.28
N LEU A 148 -21.16 -15.66 -23.68
CA LEU A 148 -20.86 -16.02 -25.07
C LEU A 148 -22.06 -15.81 -26.00
N LEU A 149 -23.27 -16.14 -25.55
CA LEU A 149 -24.50 -15.89 -26.30
C LEU A 149 -24.73 -14.38 -26.50
N GLU A 150 -24.61 -13.60 -25.43
CA GLU A 150 -24.75 -12.13 -25.47
C GLU A 150 -23.69 -11.50 -26.38
N LEU A 151 -22.47 -12.03 -26.37
CA LEU A 151 -21.40 -11.59 -27.25
C LEU A 151 -21.72 -11.87 -28.73
N LYS A 152 -22.18 -13.08 -29.05
CA LYS A 152 -22.52 -13.46 -30.44
C LYS A 152 -23.72 -12.68 -30.98
N GLN A 153 -24.67 -12.29 -30.13
CA GLN A 153 -25.89 -11.61 -30.55
C GLN A 153 -25.70 -10.10 -30.73
N ASN A 154 -24.90 -9.45 -29.89
CA ASN A 154 -24.87 -7.99 -29.81
C ASN A 154 -23.60 -7.36 -30.41
N TYR A 155 -22.64 -8.16 -30.86
CA TYR A 155 -21.31 -7.66 -31.17
C TYR A 155 -20.72 -8.34 -32.41
N ASN A 156 -20.38 -7.54 -33.43
CA ASN A 156 -19.70 -7.99 -34.65
C ASN A 156 -18.22 -7.59 -34.56
N ILE A 157 -17.36 -8.42 -33.94
CA ILE A 157 -16.03 -8.01 -33.47
C ILE A 157 -14.90 -8.97 -33.91
N ASN A 158 -13.72 -8.41 -34.22
CA ASN A 158 -12.44 -9.11 -34.33
C ASN A 158 -12.01 -9.88 -33.06
N LEU A 159 -11.23 -10.95 -33.22
CA LEU A 159 -10.78 -11.87 -32.16
C LEU A 159 -10.14 -11.20 -30.92
N ILE A 160 -9.31 -10.16 -31.10
CA ILE A 160 -8.59 -9.49 -30.00
C ILE A 160 -9.53 -8.71 -29.07
N ASP A 161 -10.60 -8.15 -29.64
CA ASP A 161 -11.58 -7.37 -28.88
C ASP A 161 -12.68 -8.26 -28.30
N MET A 162 -12.93 -9.46 -28.87
CA MET A 162 -13.84 -10.45 -28.30
C MET A 162 -13.48 -10.82 -26.86
N GLU A 163 -12.20 -11.09 -26.56
CA GLU A 163 -11.80 -11.51 -25.22
C GLU A 163 -12.01 -10.40 -24.18
N LYS A 164 -11.70 -9.15 -24.55
CA LYS A 164 -11.92 -7.99 -23.69
C LYS A 164 -13.40 -7.75 -23.44
N VAL A 165 -14.23 -7.84 -24.48
CA VAL A 165 -15.68 -7.66 -24.38
C VAL A 165 -16.31 -8.79 -23.58
N LEU A 166 -15.89 -10.04 -23.79
CA LEU A 166 -16.35 -11.19 -23.00
C LEU A 166 -16.07 -11.00 -21.50
N LYS A 167 -14.85 -10.58 -21.14
CA LYS A 167 -14.49 -10.29 -19.74
C LYS A 167 -15.38 -9.19 -19.13
N LYS A 168 -15.75 -8.17 -19.91
CA LYS A 168 -16.68 -7.11 -19.46
C LYS A 168 -18.10 -7.65 -19.25
N ILE A 169 -18.60 -8.49 -20.16
CA ILE A 169 -19.94 -9.10 -20.04
C ILE A 169 -19.98 -10.01 -18.80
N ILE A 170 -18.96 -10.85 -18.61
CA ILE A 170 -18.85 -11.72 -17.42
C ILE A 170 -18.82 -10.88 -16.14
N ALA A 171 -18.01 -9.82 -16.09
CA ALA A 171 -17.96 -8.90 -14.94
C ALA A 171 -19.34 -8.31 -14.63
N LYS A 172 -20.09 -7.87 -15.65
CA LYS A 172 -21.46 -7.34 -15.50
C LYS A 172 -22.43 -8.39 -14.96
N LYS A 173 -22.34 -9.64 -15.44
CA LYS A 173 -23.17 -10.75 -14.95
C LYS A 173 -22.84 -11.12 -13.50
N ILE A 174 -21.57 -11.14 -13.12
CA ILE A 174 -21.15 -11.36 -11.72
C ILE A 174 -21.70 -10.25 -10.82
N LYS A 175 -21.60 -8.97 -11.23
CA LYS A 175 -22.18 -7.86 -10.49
C LYS A 175 -23.68 -8.06 -10.24
N LYS A 176 -24.45 -8.41 -11.28
CA LYS A 176 -25.88 -8.72 -11.17
C LYS A 176 -26.17 -9.90 -10.23
N HIS A 177 -25.41 -10.98 -10.35
CA HIS A 177 -25.63 -12.20 -9.57
C HIS A 177 -25.48 -11.96 -8.05
N TYR A 178 -24.56 -11.08 -7.66
CA TYR A 178 -24.31 -10.70 -6.27
C TYR A 178 -25.04 -9.42 -5.83
N GLY A 179 -25.94 -8.86 -6.65
CA GLY A 179 -26.69 -7.65 -6.31
C GLY A 179 -25.83 -6.38 -6.16
N LEU A 180 -24.67 -6.34 -6.82
CA LEU A 180 -23.71 -5.24 -6.72
C LEU A 180 -24.09 -4.11 -7.70
N ASN A 181 -24.75 -3.06 -7.21
CA ASN A 181 -25.01 -1.82 -7.96
C ASN A 181 -23.81 -0.87 -7.82
N ILE A 182 -22.77 -1.11 -8.62
CA ILE A 182 -21.48 -0.40 -8.57
C ILE A 182 -21.02 0.03 -9.95
#